data_AF-A0A1G5UZW3-F1
#
_entry.id   AF-A0A1G5UZW3-F1
#
_cell.length_a   1.000
_cell.length_b   1.000
_cell.length_c   1.000
_cell.angle_alpha   90.00
_cell.angle_beta   90.00
_cell.angle_gamma   90.00
#
_symmetry.space_group_name_H-M   'P 1'
#
loop_
_entity.id
_entity.type
_entity.pdbx_description
1 polymer ?
#
loop_
_entity_poly.entity_id
_entity_poly.type
_entity_poly.pdbx_seq_one_letter_code
_entity_poly.pdbx_strand_id
1 'polypeptide(L)'
;MIFDRRQFRHFYKHYVTVPITPSTEDYLEGFNMPEGANCILTYCECEPVDGLILEVLAPAYENGGELWYGEGNPDISRYIVMQDHLDLDFGFVGDDGTIGRKFKDKLDAMAKYKASESVEKTRQMTGFDEFRYQAKIDQVMTVYVKGDLEPEYKFTRIVDYSFREGYHLFFGILMDDFKDPEMGYYKGDEMCCCYGEINGEYVPYCDIDEFMDSDDFKPDDAAEDTEDLADFLISIKDTDMYLPCKNFPDIPDGYYPLVDNTLNGELFVSFYLQGLENLMPEHDRIECMKIMDVVDFVERNDHYIKVDGINLTYTTEEEGERHLLFTKHDYHLIRKYCR
;
A
#
# COMPACT_ATOMS: atom_id res chain seq x y z
N MET A 1 -8.02 3.43 21.83
CA MET A 1 -7.15 4.22 20.93
C MET A 1 -7.96 5.36 20.31
N ILE A 2 -7.48 6.60 20.39
CA ILE A 2 -8.06 7.74 19.63
C ILE A 2 -7.60 7.63 18.17
N PHE A 3 -8.49 7.91 17.22
CA PHE A 3 -8.17 7.81 15.79
C PHE A 3 -7.15 8.87 15.36
N ASP A 4 -6.14 8.44 14.58
CA ASP A 4 -5.25 9.30 13.82
C ASP A 4 -5.22 8.83 12.36
N ARG A 5 -5.27 9.77 11.40
CA ARG A 5 -5.31 9.44 9.97
C ARG A 5 -4.14 8.58 9.49
N ARG A 6 -2.96 8.69 10.10
CA ARG A 6 -1.77 7.88 9.76
C ARG A 6 -1.88 6.45 10.26
N GLN A 7 -2.81 6.20 11.18
CA GLN A 7 -3.06 4.89 11.80
C GLN A 7 -4.30 4.21 11.25
N PHE A 8 -4.91 4.74 10.18
CA PHE A 8 -6.14 4.21 9.61
C PHE A 8 -6.06 2.71 9.27
N ARG A 9 -4.86 2.22 8.92
CA ARG A 9 -4.60 0.81 8.62
C ARG A 9 -4.84 -0.13 9.80
N HIS A 10 -4.78 0.37 11.04
CA HIS A 10 -5.16 -0.42 12.23
C HIS A 10 -6.67 -0.64 12.34
N PHE A 11 -7.46 0.20 11.66
CA PHE A 11 -8.92 0.13 11.65
C PHE A 11 -9.42 -0.54 10.39
N TYR A 12 -8.96 -0.10 9.22
CA TYR A 12 -9.44 -0.53 7.91
C TYR A 12 -9.38 -2.06 7.75
N LYS A 13 -10.52 -2.69 7.44
CA LYS A 13 -10.70 -4.15 7.34
C LYS A 13 -10.45 -4.93 8.64
N HIS A 14 -10.53 -4.26 9.78
CA HIS A 14 -10.41 -4.87 11.10
C HIS A 14 -11.70 -4.72 11.93
N TYR A 15 -11.83 -5.59 12.93
CA TYR A 15 -12.86 -5.48 13.94
C TYR A 15 -12.46 -4.48 15.01
N VAL A 16 -13.42 -3.66 15.42
CA VAL A 16 -13.20 -2.53 16.33
C VAL A 16 -14.34 -2.47 17.35
N THR A 17 -14.02 -2.23 18.62
CA THR A 17 -15.03 -1.86 19.61
C THR A 17 -15.21 -0.35 19.64
N VAL A 18 -16.47 0.07 19.67
CA VAL A 18 -16.86 1.48 19.87
C VAL A 18 -17.54 1.57 21.23
N PRO A 19 -17.13 2.47 22.14
CA PRO A 19 -17.79 2.60 23.44
C PRO A 19 -19.26 3.02 23.26
N ILE A 20 -20.14 2.50 24.11
CA ILE A 20 -21.54 2.95 24.17
C ILE A 20 -21.57 4.27 24.93
N THR A 21 -21.91 5.33 24.23
CA THR A 21 -22.07 6.68 24.76
C THR A 21 -23.42 7.24 24.27
N PRO A 22 -23.88 8.40 24.77
CA PRO A 22 -25.07 9.05 24.23
C PRO A 22 -24.98 9.35 22.72
N SER A 23 -23.78 9.44 22.13
CA SER A 23 -23.63 9.67 20.69
C SER A 23 -23.60 8.39 19.85
N THR A 24 -23.52 7.21 20.47
CA THR A 24 -23.47 5.92 19.77
C THR A 24 -24.61 4.97 20.11
N GLU A 25 -25.42 5.27 21.13
CA GLU A 25 -26.51 4.41 21.60
C GLU A 25 -27.58 4.15 20.52
N ASP A 26 -27.90 5.15 19.71
CA ASP A 26 -28.94 5.06 18.67
C ASP A 26 -28.60 4.03 17.58
N TYR A 27 -27.31 3.73 17.35
CA TYR A 27 -26.90 2.70 16.39
C TYR A 27 -27.25 1.28 16.83
N LEU A 28 -27.63 1.09 18.10
CA LEU A 28 -28.07 -0.19 18.66
C LEU A 28 -29.59 -0.37 18.63
N GLU A 29 -30.34 0.60 18.09
CA GLU A 29 -31.79 0.46 17.93
C GLU A 29 -32.12 -0.78 17.07
N GLY A 30 -32.90 -1.70 17.64
CA GLY A 30 -33.27 -2.97 17.00
C GLY A 30 -32.33 -4.14 17.32
N PHE A 31 -31.26 -3.93 18.10
CA PHE A 31 -30.43 -5.01 18.61
C PHE A 31 -30.89 -5.47 20.00
N ASN A 32 -30.71 -6.76 20.30
CA ASN A 32 -30.94 -7.29 21.63
C ASN A 32 -29.76 -6.94 22.53
N MET A 33 -29.96 -5.98 23.43
CA MET A 33 -28.93 -5.52 24.36
C MET A 33 -28.73 -6.54 25.50
N PRO A 34 -27.57 -7.22 25.58
CA PRO A 34 -27.26 -8.06 26.72
C PRO A 34 -27.03 -7.20 27.98
N GLU A 35 -27.32 -7.75 29.15
CA GLU A 35 -27.06 -7.08 30.42
C GLU A 35 -25.57 -6.77 30.55
N GLY A 36 -25.24 -5.51 30.86
CA GLY A 36 -23.87 -5.06 31.07
C GLY A 36 -23.11 -4.66 29.79
N ALA A 37 -23.73 -4.67 28.61
CA ALA A 37 -23.09 -4.17 27.39
C ALA A 37 -22.55 -2.73 27.60
N ASN A 38 -21.29 -2.52 27.22
CA ASN A 38 -20.60 -1.22 27.36
C ASN A 38 -19.90 -0.77 26.07
N CYS A 39 -19.87 -1.61 25.04
CA CYS A 39 -19.31 -1.29 23.73
C CYS A 39 -20.13 -1.94 22.60
N ILE A 40 -19.77 -1.60 21.37
CA ILE A 40 -20.36 -2.08 20.13
C ILE A 40 -19.26 -2.77 19.36
N LEU A 41 -19.44 -4.04 19.03
CA LEU A 41 -18.56 -4.73 18.09
C LEU A 41 -18.91 -4.28 16.68
N THR A 42 -17.91 -3.77 15.97
CA THR A 42 -18.06 -3.29 14.60
C THR A 42 -17.01 -3.88 13.66
N TYR A 43 -17.25 -3.80 12.35
CA TYR A 43 -16.24 -4.06 11.32
C TYR A 43 -16.03 -2.81 10.47
N CYS A 44 -14.78 -2.44 10.27
CA CYS A 44 -14.41 -1.23 9.55
C CYS A 44 -14.18 -1.51 8.07
N GLU A 45 -14.78 -0.68 7.23
CA GLU A 45 -14.57 -0.67 5.78
C GLU A 45 -14.47 0.78 5.30
N CYS A 46 -13.95 1.01 4.11
CA CYS A 46 -13.91 2.35 3.51
C CYS A 46 -14.91 2.43 2.38
N GLU A 47 -15.87 3.35 2.49
CA GLU A 47 -16.82 3.65 1.42
C GLU A 47 -16.51 5.01 0.76
N PRO A 48 -16.82 5.19 -0.54
CA PRO A 48 -16.36 6.36 -1.31
C PRO A 48 -16.78 7.75 -0.82
N VAL A 49 -17.86 7.91 -0.06
CA VAL A 49 -18.46 9.22 0.29
C VAL A 49 -18.04 9.70 1.69
N ASP A 50 -18.26 8.87 2.70
CA ASP A 50 -18.05 9.15 4.11
C ASP A 50 -16.70 8.65 4.63
N GLY A 51 -16.00 7.82 3.84
CA GLY A 51 -14.70 7.28 4.20
C GLY A 51 -14.84 6.02 5.06
N LEU A 52 -14.08 5.96 6.16
CA LEU A 52 -14.16 4.84 7.09
C LEU A 52 -15.53 4.80 7.78
N ILE A 53 -16.21 3.69 7.56
CA ILE A 53 -17.49 3.34 8.17
C ILE A 53 -17.31 2.09 9.02
N LEU A 54 -18.04 2.04 10.14
CA LEU A 54 -18.03 0.91 11.06
C LEU A 54 -19.42 0.23 11.03
N GLU A 55 -19.54 -0.91 10.35
CA GLU A 55 -20.76 -1.71 10.36
C GLU A 55 -20.98 -2.29 11.76
N VAL A 56 -22.15 -2.04 12.33
CA VAL A 56 -22.54 -2.57 13.64
C VAL A 56 -22.86 -4.05 13.53
N LEU A 57 -22.04 -4.88 14.18
CA LEU A 57 -22.22 -6.33 14.21
C LEU A 57 -23.09 -6.76 15.38
N ALA A 58 -22.77 -6.32 16.60
CA ALA A 58 -23.51 -6.66 17.80
C ALA A 58 -23.18 -5.71 18.99
N PRO A 59 -24.09 -5.56 19.96
CA PRO A 59 -23.74 -5.05 21.28
C PRO A 59 -22.71 -5.98 21.94
N ALA A 60 -21.78 -5.42 22.68
CA ALA A 60 -20.69 -6.13 23.31
C ALA A 60 -20.37 -5.60 24.72
N TYR A 61 -19.66 -6.42 25.47
CA TYR A 61 -19.11 -6.14 26.77
C TYR A 61 -17.61 -6.38 26.73
N GLU A 62 -16.84 -5.35 27.08
CA GLU A 62 -15.39 -5.41 27.18
C GLU A 62 -14.95 -5.13 28.63
N ASN A 63 -14.14 -6.03 29.19
CA ASN A 63 -13.57 -5.88 30.53
C ASN A 63 -12.19 -6.54 30.62
N GLY A 64 -11.16 -5.76 30.97
CA GLY A 64 -9.82 -6.30 31.20
C GLY A 64 -9.17 -6.96 29.98
N GLY A 65 -9.57 -6.55 28.76
CA GLY A 65 -9.10 -7.14 27.49
C GLY A 65 -9.87 -8.37 27.03
N GLU A 66 -10.84 -8.85 27.82
CA GLU A 66 -11.78 -9.88 27.39
C GLU A 66 -13.00 -9.22 26.73
N LEU A 67 -13.41 -9.76 25.59
CA LEU A 67 -14.55 -9.29 24.81
C LEU A 67 -15.61 -10.39 24.72
N TRP A 68 -16.84 -10.04 25.10
CA TRP A 68 -18.03 -10.85 24.85
C TRP A 68 -19.02 -10.06 24.01
N TYR A 69 -19.63 -10.70 23.03
CA TYR A 69 -20.57 -10.05 22.13
C TYR A 69 -21.85 -10.85 22.00
N GLY A 70 -22.95 -10.13 21.89
CA GLY A 70 -24.29 -10.71 21.77
C GLY A 70 -24.57 -11.31 20.40
N GLU A 71 -25.86 -11.47 20.13
CA GLU A 71 -26.35 -11.75 18.78
C GLU A 71 -26.41 -10.46 17.96
N GLY A 72 -26.06 -10.58 16.68
CA GLY A 72 -26.29 -9.50 15.74
C GLY A 72 -27.76 -9.42 15.33
N ASN A 73 -28.04 -8.49 14.42
CA ASN A 73 -29.33 -8.41 13.76
C ASN A 73 -29.14 -8.52 12.23
N PRO A 74 -29.50 -9.66 11.59
CA PRO A 74 -29.29 -9.85 10.16
C PRO A 74 -30.20 -8.97 9.28
N ASP A 75 -31.32 -8.49 9.82
CA ASP A 75 -32.30 -7.67 9.08
C ASP A 75 -31.95 -6.17 9.09
N ILE A 76 -30.98 -5.76 9.91
CA ILE A 76 -30.61 -4.37 10.14
C ILE A 76 -29.12 -4.16 9.87
N SER A 77 -28.80 -3.25 8.95
CA SER A 77 -27.46 -2.70 8.78
C SER A 77 -27.43 -1.26 9.27
N ARG A 78 -26.44 -0.95 10.11
CA ARG A 78 -26.20 0.37 10.70
C ARG A 78 -24.71 0.64 10.62
N TYR A 79 -24.36 1.85 10.20
CA TYR A 79 -22.97 2.26 10.02
C TYR A 79 -22.70 3.45 10.91
N ILE A 80 -21.63 3.37 11.71
CA ILE A 80 -21.08 4.53 12.40
C ILE A 80 -20.06 5.16 11.46
N VAL A 81 -20.26 6.42 11.09
CA VAL A 81 -19.30 7.18 10.27
C VAL A 81 -18.16 7.63 11.17
N MET A 82 -16.95 7.10 10.97
CA MET A 82 -15.82 7.35 11.88
C MET A 82 -15.44 8.84 11.93
N GLN A 83 -15.65 9.56 10.83
CA GLN A 83 -15.41 11.00 10.71
C GLN A 83 -16.15 11.84 11.76
N ASP A 84 -17.31 11.38 12.24
CA ASP A 84 -18.14 12.09 13.22
C ASP A 84 -17.78 11.74 14.67
N HIS A 85 -16.85 10.79 14.87
CA HIS A 85 -16.56 10.16 16.15
C HIS A 85 -15.05 9.97 16.40
N LEU A 86 -14.21 10.84 15.83
CA LEU A 86 -12.75 10.73 15.89
C LEU A 86 -12.18 10.81 17.32
N ASP A 87 -12.93 11.40 18.25
CA ASP A 87 -12.57 11.59 19.65
C ASP A 87 -12.90 10.38 20.55
N LEU A 88 -13.59 9.36 20.02
CA LEU A 88 -13.90 8.15 20.77
C LEU A 88 -12.66 7.27 20.99
N ASP A 89 -12.69 6.54 22.10
CA ASP A 89 -11.64 5.59 22.46
C ASP A 89 -11.98 4.20 21.90
N PHE A 90 -11.49 3.91 20.70
CA PHE A 90 -11.76 2.65 19.99
C PHE A 90 -10.90 1.50 20.53
N GLY A 91 -11.47 0.30 20.68
CA GLY A 91 -10.70 -0.92 20.99
C GLY A 91 -10.40 -1.74 19.74
N PHE A 92 -9.21 -2.32 19.64
CA PHE A 92 -8.86 -3.25 18.57
C PHE A 92 -9.26 -4.67 18.94
N VAL A 93 -9.89 -5.39 18.02
CA VAL A 93 -10.33 -6.76 18.24
C VAL A 93 -9.63 -7.69 17.26
N GLY A 94 -8.81 -8.59 17.80
CA GLY A 94 -8.28 -9.72 17.03
C GLY A 94 -9.38 -10.74 16.75
N ASP A 95 -9.34 -11.36 15.57
CA ASP A 95 -10.25 -12.44 15.19
C ASP A 95 -9.46 -13.72 14.89
N ASP A 96 -9.80 -14.81 15.58
CA ASP A 96 -9.33 -16.17 15.30
C ASP A 96 -10.20 -16.88 14.24
N GLY A 97 -11.05 -16.11 13.57
CA GLY A 97 -12.05 -16.52 12.58
C GLY A 97 -13.41 -16.84 13.19
N THR A 98 -13.59 -16.70 14.51
CA THR A 98 -14.90 -16.88 15.14
C THR A 98 -15.87 -15.75 14.82
N ILE A 99 -15.40 -14.50 14.85
CA ILE A 99 -16.23 -13.32 14.55
C ILE A 99 -16.64 -13.35 13.08
N GLY A 100 -15.67 -13.57 12.18
CA GLY A 100 -15.94 -13.65 10.75
C GLY A 100 -16.93 -14.75 10.37
N ARG A 101 -16.87 -15.92 11.03
CA ARG A 101 -17.87 -16.99 10.81
C ARG A 101 -19.25 -16.61 11.35
N LYS A 102 -19.33 -15.97 12.52
CA LYS A 102 -20.62 -15.61 13.15
C LYS A 102 -21.36 -14.54 12.34
N PHE A 103 -20.64 -13.55 11.82
CA PHE A 103 -21.24 -12.40 11.13
C PHE A 103 -21.04 -12.41 9.61
N LYS A 104 -20.78 -13.59 9.03
CA LYS A 104 -20.42 -13.76 7.62
C LYS A 104 -21.37 -13.02 6.66
N ASP A 105 -22.68 -13.18 6.85
CA ASP A 105 -23.67 -12.60 5.92
C ASP A 105 -23.63 -11.06 5.90
N LYS A 106 -23.39 -10.43 7.06
CA LYS A 106 -23.20 -8.97 7.15
C LYS A 106 -21.90 -8.54 6.46
N LEU A 107 -20.80 -9.27 6.70
CA LEU A 107 -19.50 -8.97 6.11
C LEU A 107 -19.51 -9.17 4.58
N ASP A 108 -20.17 -10.22 4.09
CA ASP A 108 -20.37 -10.45 2.66
C ASP A 108 -21.13 -9.30 2.00
N ALA A 109 -22.14 -8.74 2.68
CA ALA A 109 -22.90 -7.59 2.19
C ALA A 109 -22.05 -6.31 2.08
N MET A 110 -20.91 -6.24 2.79
CA MET A 110 -19.96 -5.13 2.69
C MET A 110 -19.03 -5.24 1.47
N ALA A 111 -19.00 -6.37 0.76
CA ALA A 111 -18.19 -6.54 -0.45
C ALA A 111 -18.51 -5.50 -1.55
N LYS A 112 -19.68 -4.87 -1.50
CA LYS A 112 -20.06 -3.73 -2.36
C LYS A 112 -19.15 -2.51 -2.21
N TYR A 113 -18.44 -2.38 -1.09
CA TYR A 113 -17.50 -1.29 -0.81
C TYR A 113 -16.04 -1.65 -1.15
N LYS A 114 -15.80 -2.86 -1.67
CA LYS A 114 -14.46 -3.29 -2.06
C LYS A 114 -13.90 -2.32 -3.10
N ALA A 115 -12.77 -1.69 -2.76
CA ALA A 115 -12.06 -0.83 -3.68
C ALA A 115 -11.34 -1.64 -4.78
N SER A 116 -10.97 -0.98 -5.87
CA SER A 116 -10.07 -1.57 -6.87
C SER A 116 -8.70 -1.86 -6.24
N GLU A 117 -7.97 -2.79 -6.84
CA GLU A 117 -6.62 -3.12 -6.38
C GLU A 117 -5.68 -1.90 -6.43
N SER A 118 -5.82 -1.04 -7.44
CA SER A 118 -5.08 0.20 -7.56
C SER A 118 -5.34 1.17 -6.40
N VAL A 119 -6.61 1.34 -5.98
CA VAL A 119 -6.95 2.16 -4.82
C VAL A 119 -6.40 1.53 -3.53
N GLU A 120 -6.52 0.20 -3.38
CA GLU A 120 -5.93 -0.52 -2.24
C GLU A 120 -4.41 -0.35 -2.17
N LYS A 121 -3.72 -0.34 -3.32
CA LYS A 121 -2.28 -0.06 -3.40
C LYS A 121 -1.98 1.33 -2.85
N THR A 122 -2.76 2.35 -3.21
CA THR A 122 -2.57 3.68 -2.65
C THR A 122 -2.71 3.68 -1.12
N ARG A 123 -3.66 2.91 -0.57
CA ARG A 123 -3.83 2.80 0.89
C ARG A 123 -2.61 2.19 1.57
N GLN A 124 -1.72 1.48 0.88
CA GLN A 124 -0.45 1.02 1.46
C GLN A 124 0.70 2.02 1.31
N MET A 125 0.55 3.04 0.45
CA MET A 125 1.56 4.06 0.22
C MET A 125 1.56 5.10 1.35
N THR A 126 2.56 5.03 2.22
CA THR A 126 2.73 5.95 3.36
C THR A 126 2.97 7.40 2.95
N GLY A 127 3.51 7.63 1.74
CA GLY A 127 3.71 8.97 1.18
C GLY A 127 2.43 9.79 1.07
N PHE A 128 1.26 9.16 0.91
CA PHE A 128 -0.01 9.87 0.88
C PHE A 128 -0.54 10.25 2.27
N ASP A 129 -0.07 9.60 3.34
CA ASP A 129 -0.73 9.63 4.65
C ASP A 129 -0.84 11.04 5.25
N GLU A 130 0.13 11.92 4.98
CA GLU A 130 0.07 13.30 5.46
C GLU A 130 -0.97 14.16 4.73
N PHE A 131 -1.28 13.81 3.48
CA PHE A 131 -2.23 14.50 2.61
C PHE A 131 -3.66 13.96 2.75
N ARG A 132 -3.85 12.77 3.33
CA ARG A 132 -5.19 12.17 3.50
C ARG A 132 -6.11 13.02 4.39
N TYR A 133 -7.39 13.06 4.05
CA TYR A 133 -8.39 13.76 4.83
C TYR A 133 -8.95 12.87 5.95
N GLN A 134 -8.39 13.00 7.16
CA GLN A 134 -8.91 12.36 8.39
C GLN A 134 -9.39 10.91 8.18
N ALA A 135 -10.70 10.63 8.33
CA ALA A 135 -11.27 9.30 8.11
C ALA A 135 -11.69 9.03 6.66
N LYS A 136 -11.66 10.03 5.78
CA LYS A 136 -11.86 9.87 4.33
C LYS A 136 -10.54 9.51 3.66
N ILE A 137 -10.09 8.28 3.93
CA ILE A 137 -8.73 7.86 3.62
C ILE A 137 -8.39 8.01 2.14
N ASP A 138 -9.32 7.80 1.21
CA ASP A 138 -9.04 7.93 -0.23
C ASP A 138 -9.07 9.38 -0.74
N GLN A 139 -9.36 10.36 0.11
CA GLN A 139 -9.30 11.79 -0.26
C GLN A 139 -7.95 12.36 0.16
N VAL A 140 -7.17 12.85 -0.81
CA VAL A 140 -5.86 13.44 -0.59
C VAL A 140 -5.87 14.92 -0.97
N MET A 141 -5.16 15.74 -0.19
CA MET A 141 -4.92 17.14 -0.55
C MET A 141 -3.98 17.17 -1.75
N THR A 142 -4.42 17.79 -2.84
CA THR A 142 -3.68 17.91 -4.10
C THR A 142 -3.48 19.38 -4.44
N VAL A 143 -2.29 19.71 -4.91
CA VAL A 143 -1.95 21.05 -5.42
C VAL A 143 -2.32 21.10 -6.91
N TYR A 144 -3.17 22.04 -7.29
CA TYR A 144 -3.57 22.26 -8.67
C TYR A 144 -2.89 23.51 -9.22
N VAL A 145 -2.26 23.37 -10.38
CA VAL A 145 -1.57 24.46 -11.10
C VAL A 145 -2.09 24.54 -12.52
N LYS A 146 -2.18 25.76 -13.05
CA LYS A 146 -2.62 26.03 -14.43
C LYS A 146 -2.00 27.33 -14.93
N GLY A 147 -1.14 27.25 -15.93
CA GLY A 147 -0.41 28.39 -16.50
C GLY A 147 0.18 29.32 -15.42
N ASP A 148 -0.20 30.59 -15.47
CA ASP A 148 0.23 31.63 -14.53
C ASP A 148 -0.79 31.87 -13.38
N LEU A 149 -1.80 31.02 -13.21
CA LEU A 149 -2.77 31.15 -12.13
C LEU A 149 -2.14 30.78 -10.77
N GLU A 150 -2.65 31.38 -9.70
CA GLU A 150 -2.24 31.03 -8.34
C GLU A 150 -2.61 29.57 -8.03
N PRO A 151 -1.67 28.75 -7.51
CA PRO A 151 -1.95 27.36 -7.16
C PRO A 151 -3.08 27.24 -6.12
N GLU A 152 -3.96 26.26 -6.31
CA GLU A 152 -5.04 25.95 -5.38
C GLU A 152 -4.88 24.56 -4.75
N TYR A 153 -5.21 24.45 -3.47
CA TYR A 153 -5.18 23.19 -2.74
C TYR A 153 -6.60 22.66 -2.61
N LYS A 154 -6.86 21.48 -3.18
CA LYS A 154 -8.18 20.84 -3.15
C LYS A 154 -8.06 19.37 -2.79
N PHE A 155 -9.09 18.84 -2.14
CA PHE A 155 -9.18 17.42 -1.92
C PHE A 155 -9.59 16.71 -3.20
N THR A 156 -8.90 15.61 -3.47
CA THR A 156 -9.12 14.74 -4.62
C THR A 156 -9.36 13.34 -4.09
N ARG A 157 -10.51 12.74 -4.42
CA ARG A 157 -10.76 11.33 -4.11
C ARG A 157 -10.08 10.45 -5.14
N ILE A 158 -9.08 9.69 -4.72
CA ILE A 158 -8.42 8.69 -5.56
C ILE A 158 -9.46 7.63 -5.97
N VAL A 159 -9.57 7.39 -7.27
CA VAL A 159 -10.40 6.32 -7.84
C VAL A 159 -9.58 5.28 -8.60
N ASP A 160 -8.36 5.64 -9.00
CA ASP A 160 -7.43 4.73 -9.65
C ASP A 160 -5.98 5.21 -9.48
N TYR A 161 -5.03 4.32 -9.73
CA TYR A 161 -3.60 4.58 -9.57
C TYR A 161 -2.79 3.72 -10.55
N SER A 162 -1.78 4.34 -11.17
CA SER A 162 -0.85 3.68 -12.09
C SER A 162 0.55 4.24 -11.90
N PHE A 163 1.55 3.37 -12.03
CA PHE A 163 2.93 3.82 -12.23
C PHE A 163 3.23 3.77 -13.73
N ARG A 164 3.56 4.90 -14.36
CA ARG A 164 3.89 4.95 -15.80
C ARG A 164 5.03 5.90 -16.04
N GLU A 165 6.00 5.46 -16.86
CA GLU A 165 7.15 6.27 -17.27
C GLU A 165 7.96 6.89 -16.10
N GLY A 166 7.93 6.25 -14.92
CA GLY A 166 8.59 6.75 -13.73
C GLY A 166 7.77 7.72 -12.86
N TYR A 167 6.49 7.93 -13.19
CA TYR A 167 5.56 8.79 -12.47
C TYR A 167 4.52 7.97 -11.70
N HIS A 168 4.24 8.39 -10.47
CA HIS A 168 3.14 7.87 -9.65
C HIS A 168 1.86 8.63 -10.01
N LEU A 169 1.11 8.14 -11.00
CA LEU A 169 -0.12 8.77 -11.44
C LEU A 169 -1.30 8.25 -10.62
N PHE A 170 -2.21 9.13 -10.26
CA PHE A 170 -3.50 8.76 -9.69
C PHE A 170 -4.62 9.51 -10.38
N PHE A 171 -5.69 8.78 -10.71
CA PHE A 171 -6.91 9.37 -11.20
C PHE A 171 -7.82 9.62 -10.02
N GLY A 172 -8.49 10.76 -10.03
CA GLY A 172 -9.32 11.14 -8.92
C GLY A 172 -10.48 12.03 -9.30
N ILE A 173 -11.38 12.21 -8.35
CA ILE A 173 -12.55 13.07 -8.47
C ILE A 173 -12.34 14.31 -7.60
N LEU A 174 -12.49 15.48 -8.19
CA LEU A 174 -12.37 16.75 -7.49
C LEU A 174 -13.51 16.92 -6.47
N MET A 175 -13.18 17.16 -5.21
CA MET A 175 -14.17 17.15 -4.12
C MET A 175 -14.82 18.52 -3.84
N ASP A 176 -14.25 19.61 -4.37
CA ASP A 176 -14.69 20.99 -4.15
C ASP A 176 -14.36 21.89 -5.33
N ASP A 177 -15.17 22.93 -5.57
CA ASP A 177 -14.99 23.87 -6.68
C ASP A 177 -13.76 24.76 -6.46
N PHE A 178 -13.02 25.09 -7.53
CA PHE A 178 -11.94 26.09 -7.46
C PHE A 178 -12.48 27.48 -7.11
N LYS A 179 -11.64 28.29 -6.45
CA LYS A 179 -11.97 29.69 -6.19
C LYS A 179 -11.88 30.50 -7.48
N ASP A 180 -10.87 30.21 -8.29
CA ASP A 180 -10.72 30.82 -9.60
C ASP A 180 -11.49 30.03 -10.67
N PRO A 181 -12.56 30.59 -11.26
CA PRO A 181 -13.31 29.91 -12.31
C PRO A 181 -12.48 29.67 -13.59
N GLU A 182 -11.34 30.36 -13.78
CA GLU A 182 -10.45 30.15 -14.92
C GLU A 182 -9.70 28.80 -14.85
N MET A 183 -9.70 28.13 -13.69
CA MET A 183 -9.24 26.74 -13.58
C MET A 183 -10.03 25.83 -14.54
N GLY A 184 -11.34 26.09 -14.72
CA GLY A 184 -12.16 25.44 -15.75
C GLY A 184 -12.68 24.04 -15.40
N TYR A 185 -12.58 23.66 -14.13
CA TYR A 185 -13.06 22.39 -13.59
C TYR A 185 -13.98 22.63 -12.39
N TYR A 186 -14.88 21.68 -12.14
CA TYR A 186 -15.91 21.74 -11.13
C TYR A 186 -15.87 20.51 -10.23
N LYS A 187 -16.43 20.65 -9.04
CA LYS A 187 -16.64 19.53 -8.13
C LYS A 187 -17.32 18.36 -8.86
N GLY A 188 -16.70 17.19 -8.75
CA GLY A 188 -17.16 15.96 -9.41
C GLY A 188 -16.43 15.64 -10.70
N ASP A 189 -15.64 16.58 -11.26
CA ASP A 189 -14.84 16.31 -12.44
C ASP A 189 -13.70 15.33 -12.14
N GLU A 190 -13.38 14.52 -13.14
CA GLU A 190 -12.27 13.56 -13.10
C GLU A 190 -10.96 14.26 -13.48
N MET A 191 -9.92 13.99 -12.70
CA MET A 191 -8.60 14.58 -12.82
C MET A 191 -7.53 13.49 -12.89
N CYS A 192 -6.53 13.68 -13.75
CA CYS A 192 -5.28 12.93 -13.69
C CYS A 192 -4.25 13.75 -12.90
N CYS A 193 -3.70 13.14 -11.86
CA CYS A 193 -2.78 13.79 -10.92
C CYS A 193 -1.52 12.94 -10.78
N CYS A 194 -0.46 13.54 -10.25
CA CYS A 194 0.82 12.89 -9.98
C CYS A 194 1.17 13.02 -8.50
N TYR A 195 1.83 12.01 -7.93
CA TYR A 195 2.56 12.10 -6.68
C TYR A 195 4.05 12.18 -7.00
N GLY A 196 4.63 13.37 -6.87
CA GLY A 196 5.99 13.63 -7.32
C GLY A 196 6.69 14.73 -6.56
N GLU A 197 7.99 14.89 -6.83
CA GLU A 197 8.83 15.85 -6.14
C GLU A 197 8.64 17.27 -6.70
N ILE A 198 8.18 18.18 -5.87
CA ILE A 198 8.12 19.62 -6.11
C ILE A 198 9.00 20.31 -5.08
N ASN A 199 10.00 21.07 -5.53
CA ASN A 199 10.93 21.81 -4.66
C ASN A 199 11.63 20.97 -3.57
N GLY A 200 11.87 19.68 -3.82
CA GLY A 200 12.49 18.76 -2.85
C GLY A 200 11.52 18.04 -1.93
N GLU A 201 10.22 18.28 -2.07
CA GLU A 201 9.17 17.62 -1.28
C GLU A 201 8.26 16.80 -2.19
N TYR A 202 7.94 15.57 -1.80
CA TYR A 202 6.98 14.75 -2.54
C TYR A 202 5.56 15.18 -2.16
N VAL A 203 4.78 15.60 -3.15
CA VAL A 203 3.41 16.08 -2.93
C VAL A 203 2.48 15.54 -4.02
N PRO A 204 1.20 15.31 -3.71
CA PRO A 204 0.18 15.14 -4.73
C PRO A 204 -0.05 16.47 -5.46
N TYR A 205 0.09 16.49 -6.77
CA TYR A 205 -0.16 17.66 -7.59
C TYR A 205 -0.85 17.31 -8.91
N CYS A 206 -1.46 18.30 -9.53
CA CYS A 206 -2.08 18.21 -10.85
C CYS A 206 -1.72 19.48 -11.61
N ASP A 207 -0.93 19.32 -12.67
CA ASP A 207 -0.79 20.34 -13.68
C ASP A 207 -1.95 20.20 -14.67
N ILE A 208 -2.89 21.14 -14.56
CA ILE A 208 -4.11 21.14 -15.35
C ILE A 208 -3.80 21.28 -16.83
N ASP A 209 -2.69 21.89 -17.24
CA ASP A 209 -2.38 22.06 -18.67
C ASP A 209 -1.62 20.84 -19.22
N GLU A 210 -0.84 20.13 -18.40
CA GLU A 210 -0.04 18.97 -18.84
C GLU A 210 -0.80 17.64 -18.84
N PHE A 211 -1.68 17.39 -17.86
CA PHE A 211 -2.33 16.08 -17.69
C PHE A 211 -3.72 15.97 -18.35
N MET A 212 -4.02 16.83 -19.34
CA MET A 212 -5.38 17.00 -19.90
C MET A 212 -5.94 15.84 -20.72
N ASP A 213 -5.11 15.01 -21.34
CA ASP A 213 -5.62 13.92 -22.17
C ASP A 213 -5.77 12.63 -21.35
N SER A 214 -6.84 12.58 -20.54
CA SER A 214 -7.32 11.31 -19.96
C SER A 214 -7.62 10.24 -21.01
N ASP A 215 -7.79 10.63 -22.27
CA ASP A 215 -7.92 9.71 -23.40
C ASP A 215 -6.59 8.97 -23.75
N ASP A 216 -5.43 9.55 -23.45
CA ASP A 216 -4.10 8.90 -23.61
C ASP A 216 -3.71 8.04 -22.40
N PHE A 217 -4.44 8.17 -21.30
CA PHE A 217 -4.17 7.51 -20.03
C PHE A 217 -5.40 6.72 -19.57
N LYS A 218 -5.89 5.81 -20.40
CA LYS A 218 -6.96 4.90 -19.99
C LYS A 218 -6.42 3.80 -19.06
N PRO A 219 -7.21 3.38 -18.05
CA PRO A 219 -6.86 2.27 -17.15
C PRO A 219 -6.56 0.95 -17.88
N ASP A 220 -7.10 0.76 -19.09
CA ASP A 220 -7.09 -0.52 -19.81
C ASP A 220 -5.74 -0.90 -20.46
N ASP A 221 -4.73 -0.02 -20.42
CA ASP A 221 -3.42 -0.25 -21.06
C ASP A 221 -2.30 -0.71 -20.10
N ALA A 222 -2.62 -1.09 -18.87
CA ALA A 222 -1.63 -1.66 -17.94
C ALA A 222 -1.32 -3.12 -18.32
N ALA A 223 -0.28 -3.30 -19.15
CA ALA A 223 0.34 -4.61 -19.33
C ALA A 223 0.90 -5.09 -17.98
N GLU A 224 0.34 -6.18 -17.48
CA GLU A 224 1.00 -7.08 -16.53
C GLU A 224 2.37 -7.42 -17.12
N ASP A 225 3.46 -7.01 -16.48
CA ASP A 225 4.68 -7.82 -16.33
C ASP A 225 5.79 -7.01 -15.62
N THR A 226 6.41 -7.65 -14.62
CA THR A 226 7.64 -7.29 -13.88
C THR A 226 7.61 -6.28 -12.72
N GLU A 227 6.49 -5.59 -12.44
CA GLU A 227 6.44 -4.56 -11.37
C GLU A 227 6.38 -5.08 -9.92
N ASP A 228 6.04 -6.36 -9.69
CA ASP A 228 5.77 -6.87 -8.33
C ASP A 228 7.01 -6.90 -7.42
N LEU A 229 8.21 -7.11 -7.97
CA LEU A 229 9.40 -7.31 -7.14
C LEU A 229 10.00 -5.98 -6.65
N ALA A 230 10.01 -4.95 -7.47
CA ALA A 230 10.57 -3.64 -7.10
C ALA A 230 9.70 -2.94 -6.06
N ASP A 231 8.37 -2.97 -6.24
CA ASP A 231 7.42 -2.39 -5.29
C ASP A 231 7.37 -3.17 -3.97
N PHE A 232 7.46 -4.51 -4.02
CA PHE A 232 7.61 -5.33 -2.83
C PHE A 232 8.89 -4.97 -2.05
N LEU A 233 10.03 -4.85 -2.74
CA LEU A 233 11.32 -4.53 -2.12
C LEU A 233 11.37 -3.09 -1.56
N ILE A 234 10.67 -2.14 -2.19
CA ILE A 234 10.49 -0.78 -1.67
C ILE A 234 9.61 -0.80 -0.42
N SER A 235 8.54 -1.59 -0.42
CA SER A 235 7.58 -1.66 0.70
C SER A 235 8.17 -2.26 1.98
N ILE A 236 9.18 -3.14 1.86
CA ILE A 236 9.83 -3.80 3.03
C ILE A 236 11.13 -3.15 3.46
N LYS A 237 11.61 -2.13 2.73
CA LYS A 237 12.92 -1.47 2.92
C LYS A 237 13.15 -0.92 4.33
N ASP A 238 12.08 -0.54 5.01
CA ASP A 238 12.11 0.08 6.34
C ASP A 238 11.40 -0.75 7.42
N THR A 239 11.10 -2.03 7.13
CA THR A 239 10.47 -2.95 8.09
C THR A 239 11.42 -4.07 8.51
N ASP A 240 11.66 -4.22 9.82
CA ASP A 240 12.26 -5.42 10.42
C ASP A 240 11.23 -6.57 10.37
N MET A 241 10.93 -7.07 9.17
CA MET A 241 9.92 -8.12 8.97
C MET A 241 10.58 -9.47 8.72
N TYR A 242 10.33 -10.42 9.62
CA TYR A 242 10.59 -11.85 9.40
C TYR A 242 9.41 -12.44 8.61
N LEU A 243 9.66 -12.89 7.37
CA LEU A 243 8.65 -13.54 6.54
C LEU A 243 8.69 -15.07 6.71
N PRO A 244 7.61 -15.73 7.16
CA PRO A 244 7.52 -17.18 7.11
C PRO A 244 7.28 -17.66 5.66
N CYS A 245 8.15 -18.56 5.19
CA CYS A 245 8.23 -19.10 3.81
C CYS A 245 6.99 -19.85 3.25
N LYS A 246 5.79 -19.75 3.84
CA LYS A 246 4.67 -20.65 3.51
C LYS A 246 3.60 -20.13 2.55
N ASN A 247 3.69 -18.91 2.04
CA ASN A 247 2.61 -18.30 1.23
C ASN A 247 3.06 -17.80 -0.16
N PHE A 248 3.93 -18.54 -0.86
CA PHE A 248 4.13 -18.33 -2.30
C PHE A 248 3.34 -19.39 -3.08
N PRO A 249 2.35 -19.03 -3.91
CA PRO A 249 1.74 -19.94 -4.86
C PRO A 249 2.69 -20.14 -6.06
N ASP A 250 2.89 -21.40 -6.44
CA ASP A 250 3.47 -21.88 -7.71
C ASP A 250 4.88 -21.39 -8.09
N ILE A 251 5.89 -21.74 -7.29
CA ILE A 251 7.28 -21.86 -7.76
C ILE A 251 7.48 -23.30 -8.26
N PRO A 252 8.01 -23.55 -9.48
CA PRO A 252 8.27 -24.90 -9.97
C PRO A 252 9.17 -25.70 -9.02
N ASP A 253 8.85 -26.97 -8.79
CA ASP A 253 9.62 -27.89 -7.94
C ASP A 253 11.12 -27.85 -8.28
N GLY A 254 11.93 -27.28 -7.38
CA GLY A 254 13.39 -27.20 -7.52
C GLY A 254 14.05 -25.93 -6.99
N TYR A 255 13.27 -24.88 -6.69
CA TYR A 255 13.81 -23.60 -6.19
C TYR A 255 13.39 -23.35 -4.75
N TYR A 256 14.37 -23.28 -3.85
CA TYR A 256 14.17 -22.87 -2.45
C TYR A 256 15.11 -21.69 -2.16
N PRO A 257 14.64 -20.58 -1.56
CA PRO A 257 15.54 -19.63 -0.92
C PRO A 257 16.13 -20.27 0.34
N LEU A 258 17.45 -20.47 0.36
CA LEU A 258 18.19 -20.75 1.57
C LEU A 258 18.35 -19.43 2.34
N VAL A 259 17.60 -19.28 3.42
CA VAL A 259 17.80 -18.20 4.40
C VAL A 259 18.42 -18.83 5.64
N ASP A 260 19.75 -18.85 5.69
CA ASP A 260 20.47 -18.54 6.91
C ASP A 260 21.95 -18.33 6.60
N ASN A 261 22.45 -17.10 6.75
CA ASN A 261 23.85 -16.85 7.03
C ASN A 261 23.98 -15.45 7.63
N THR A 262 24.11 -15.41 8.95
CA THR A 262 24.57 -14.21 9.65
C THR A 262 26.09 -14.16 9.57
N LEU A 263 26.62 -13.22 8.79
CA LEU A 263 28.05 -12.88 8.82
C LEU A 263 28.20 -11.63 9.68
N ASN A 264 28.90 -11.73 10.82
CA ASN A 264 29.14 -10.60 11.73
C ASN A 264 27.89 -9.85 12.24
N GLY A 265 26.74 -10.51 12.31
CA GLY A 265 25.52 -9.92 12.87
C GLY A 265 24.72 -9.03 11.91
N GLU A 266 25.07 -9.01 10.63
CA GLU A 266 24.25 -8.40 9.58
C GLU A 266 23.54 -9.49 8.76
N LEU A 267 22.28 -9.23 8.41
CA LEU A 267 21.42 -10.14 7.64
C LEU A 267 21.65 -9.88 6.14
N PHE A 268 21.96 -10.93 5.37
CA PHE A 268 22.19 -10.82 3.92
C PHE A 268 21.11 -11.57 3.14
N VAL A 269 20.72 -10.99 1.99
CA VAL A 269 19.81 -11.63 1.02
C VAL A 269 20.63 -11.95 -0.23
N SER A 270 20.62 -13.22 -0.65
CA SER A 270 21.31 -13.68 -1.86
C SER A 270 20.28 -13.99 -2.95
N PHE A 271 20.55 -13.54 -4.18
CA PHE A 271 19.73 -13.87 -5.36
C PHE A 271 20.51 -14.75 -6.33
N TYR A 272 19.81 -15.69 -6.95
CA TYR A 272 20.37 -16.68 -7.88
C TYR A 272 20.23 -16.16 -9.32
N LEU A 273 21.34 -15.96 -10.03
CA LEU A 273 21.36 -15.49 -11.43
C LEU A 273 21.66 -16.63 -12.39
N GLN A 274 20.80 -17.66 -12.42
CA GLN A 274 20.88 -18.69 -13.47
C GLN A 274 19.51 -18.86 -14.12
N GLY A 275 19.42 -18.56 -15.43
CA GLY A 275 18.22 -18.75 -16.25
C GLY A 275 17.56 -17.49 -16.83
N LEU A 276 17.96 -16.28 -16.39
CA LEU A 276 17.42 -15.01 -16.88
C LEU A 276 17.69 -14.76 -18.37
N GLU A 277 18.71 -15.40 -18.94
CA GLU A 277 19.11 -15.22 -20.34
C GLU A 277 17.99 -15.53 -21.35
N ASN A 278 17.06 -16.42 -20.99
CA ASN A 278 15.98 -16.85 -21.89
C ASN A 278 14.68 -16.05 -21.70
N LEU A 279 14.62 -15.16 -20.72
CA LEU A 279 13.43 -14.36 -20.38
C LEU A 279 13.57 -12.88 -20.76
N MET A 280 14.71 -12.47 -21.32
CA MET A 280 15.01 -11.06 -21.61
C MET A 280 15.06 -10.75 -23.12
N PRO A 281 14.69 -9.51 -23.52
CA PRO A 281 14.90 -9.02 -24.89
C PRO A 281 16.37 -9.08 -25.32
N GLU A 282 16.61 -9.28 -26.62
CA GLU A 282 17.93 -9.59 -27.19
C GLU A 282 19.00 -8.50 -26.94
N HIS A 283 18.59 -7.23 -26.78
CA HIS A 283 19.49 -6.12 -26.46
C HIS A 283 20.06 -6.21 -25.03
N ASP A 284 19.24 -6.59 -24.05
CA ASP A 284 19.63 -6.64 -22.63
C ASP A 284 20.44 -7.90 -22.33
N ARG A 285 20.23 -8.95 -23.15
CA ARG A 285 21.06 -10.16 -23.17
C ARG A 285 22.53 -9.86 -23.50
N ILE A 286 22.80 -8.87 -24.37
CA ILE A 286 24.15 -8.46 -24.77
C ILE A 286 24.88 -7.75 -23.62
N GLU A 287 24.18 -6.98 -22.79
CA GLU A 287 24.80 -6.30 -21.65
C GLU A 287 25.07 -7.25 -20.47
N CYS A 288 24.15 -8.17 -20.18
CA CYS A 288 24.41 -9.25 -19.22
C CYS A 288 25.60 -10.13 -19.64
N MET A 289 25.75 -10.42 -20.93
CA MET A 289 26.91 -11.16 -21.44
C MET A 289 28.24 -10.40 -21.27
N LYS A 290 28.26 -9.07 -21.40
CA LYS A 290 29.48 -8.26 -21.14
C LYS A 290 29.91 -8.33 -19.67
N ILE A 291 28.95 -8.39 -18.75
CA ILE A 291 29.23 -8.55 -17.31
C ILE A 291 29.80 -9.95 -17.06
N MET A 292 29.26 -10.99 -17.71
CA MET A 292 29.76 -12.36 -17.61
C MET A 292 31.16 -12.54 -18.22
N ASP A 293 31.46 -11.88 -19.35
CA ASP A 293 32.80 -11.89 -19.97
C ASP A 293 33.86 -11.21 -19.08
N VAL A 294 33.47 -10.18 -18.31
CA VAL A 294 34.35 -9.54 -17.30
C VAL A 294 34.63 -10.49 -16.14
N VAL A 295 33.67 -11.34 -15.76
CA VAL A 295 33.84 -12.36 -14.70
C VAL A 295 34.79 -13.46 -15.14
N ASP A 296 34.70 -13.95 -16.38
CA ASP A 296 35.61 -14.97 -16.92
C ASP A 296 37.06 -14.45 -17.13
N PHE A 297 37.24 -13.14 -17.39
CA PHE A 297 38.58 -12.52 -17.46
C PHE A 297 39.28 -12.47 -16.09
N VAL A 298 38.52 -12.47 -14.99
CA VAL A 298 39.00 -12.31 -13.63
C VAL A 298 39.45 -13.63 -12.98
N GLU A 299 38.94 -14.79 -13.41
CA GLU A 299 39.31 -16.12 -12.89
C GLU A 299 40.84 -16.40 -12.90
N ARG A 300 41.65 -15.57 -13.54
CA ARG A 300 43.10 -15.74 -13.67
C ARG A 300 43.97 -14.90 -12.71
N ASN A 301 43.44 -14.02 -11.86
CA ASN A 301 44.25 -13.25 -10.90
C ASN A 301 43.53 -13.00 -9.55
N ASP A 302 44.26 -13.17 -8.45
CA ASP A 302 43.73 -13.31 -7.08
C ASP A 302 42.85 -12.14 -6.55
N HIS A 303 41.75 -12.60 -5.93
CA HIS A 303 40.93 -12.10 -4.80
C HIS A 303 40.27 -10.71 -4.80
N TYR A 304 40.50 -9.80 -5.75
CA TYR A 304 39.71 -8.56 -5.82
C TYR A 304 39.51 -8.07 -7.25
N ILE A 305 38.27 -7.71 -7.60
CA ILE A 305 37.98 -7.02 -8.86
C ILE A 305 37.80 -5.54 -8.57
N LYS A 306 38.48 -4.71 -9.38
CA LYS A 306 38.23 -3.28 -9.44
C LYS A 306 37.73 -2.90 -10.84
N VAL A 307 36.43 -2.62 -10.96
CA VAL A 307 35.83 -2.12 -12.22
C VAL A 307 35.41 -0.67 -11.98
N ASP A 308 35.97 0.27 -12.74
CA ASP A 308 35.66 1.71 -12.65
C ASP A 308 35.63 2.30 -11.23
N GLY A 309 36.56 1.85 -10.38
CA GLY A 309 36.70 2.34 -9.00
C GLY A 309 35.86 1.61 -7.95
N ILE A 310 35.05 0.63 -8.35
CA ILE A 310 34.22 -0.19 -7.47
C ILE A 310 35.03 -1.40 -6.99
N ASN A 311 35.03 -1.69 -5.69
CA ASN A 311 35.68 -2.89 -5.13
C ASN A 311 34.62 -3.99 -4.98
N LEU A 312 34.74 -5.06 -5.77
CA LEU A 312 33.89 -6.25 -5.63
C LEU A 312 34.64 -7.28 -4.79
N THR A 313 34.00 -7.77 -3.72
CA THR A 313 34.55 -8.85 -2.90
C THR A 313 33.91 -10.16 -3.31
N TYR A 314 34.73 -11.14 -3.69
CA TYR A 314 34.27 -12.49 -3.98
C TYR A 314 34.57 -13.41 -2.79
N THR A 315 33.66 -14.33 -2.49
CA THR A 315 33.92 -15.46 -1.59
C THR A 315 33.87 -16.75 -2.39
N THR A 316 34.94 -17.55 -2.32
CA THR A 316 35.07 -18.81 -3.06
C THR A 316 34.24 -19.94 -2.46
N GLU A 317 33.50 -20.60 -3.36
CA GLU A 317 33.13 -22.02 -3.42
C GLU A 317 32.66 -22.73 -2.14
N GLU A 318 31.34 -22.82 -1.98
CA GLU A 318 30.71 -24.10 -1.66
C GLU A 318 29.78 -24.49 -2.82
N GLU A 319 29.87 -25.75 -3.25
CA GLU A 319 28.93 -26.44 -4.17
C GLU A 319 28.79 -25.95 -5.62
N GLY A 320 29.76 -25.21 -6.16
CA GLY A 320 29.77 -24.84 -7.59
C GLY A 320 28.78 -23.71 -7.95
N GLU A 321 28.29 -23.01 -6.94
CA GLU A 321 27.38 -21.87 -7.08
C GLU A 321 28.17 -20.55 -7.02
N ARG A 322 27.85 -19.61 -7.93
CA ARG A 322 28.49 -18.29 -8.02
C ARG A 322 27.63 -17.25 -7.28
N HIS A 323 28.18 -16.61 -6.25
CA HIS A 323 27.49 -15.56 -5.49
C HIS A 323 28.15 -14.20 -5.68
N LEU A 324 27.34 -13.15 -5.88
CA LEU A 324 27.76 -11.75 -5.89
C LEU A 324 27.19 -11.05 -4.66
N LEU A 325 28.06 -10.45 -3.85
CA LEU A 325 27.71 -9.69 -2.67
C LEU A 325 27.79 -8.19 -2.98
N PHE A 326 26.67 -7.49 -2.78
CA PHE A 326 26.60 -6.03 -2.89
C PHE A 326 26.41 -5.44 -1.49
N THR A 327 27.08 -4.33 -1.20
CA THR A 327 26.87 -3.63 0.08
C THR A 327 25.78 -2.56 -0.07
N LYS A 328 25.19 -2.14 1.04
CA LYS A 328 24.17 -1.07 1.12
C LYS A 328 24.61 0.24 0.44
N HIS A 329 25.92 0.46 0.28
CA HIS A 329 26.48 1.65 -0.36
C HIS A 329 26.45 1.60 -1.90
N ASP A 330 26.29 0.40 -2.49
CA ASP A 330 26.40 0.17 -3.94
C ASP A 330 25.03 0.21 -4.66
N TYR A 331 23.93 0.36 -3.91
CA TYR A 331 22.54 0.29 -4.38
C TYR A 331 22.19 1.33 -5.47
N HIS A 332 22.75 2.53 -5.40
CA HIS A 332 22.49 3.59 -6.39
C HIS A 332 23.09 3.29 -7.77
N LEU A 333 24.09 2.42 -7.84
CA LEU A 333 24.81 2.09 -9.07
C LEU A 333 24.16 0.93 -9.84
N ILE A 334 23.50 0.00 -9.15
CA ILE A 334 22.68 -1.07 -9.78
C ILE A 334 21.54 -0.46 -10.61
N ARG A 335 20.90 0.59 -10.07
CA ARG A 335 19.84 1.35 -10.74
C ARG A 335 20.25 1.97 -12.08
N LYS A 336 21.55 2.17 -12.33
CA LYS A 336 22.09 2.75 -13.57
C LYS A 336 22.29 1.71 -14.69
N TYR A 337 22.48 0.43 -14.34
CA TYR A 337 22.76 -0.64 -15.30
C TYR A 337 21.56 -1.55 -15.59
N CYS A 338 20.45 -1.39 -14.86
CA CYS A 338 19.19 -2.12 -15.08
C CYS A 338 18.10 -1.26 -15.77
N ARG A 339 18.48 -0.10 -16.30
CA ARG A 339 17.73 0.65 -17.33
C ARG A 339 18.46 0.46 -18.65
#